data_AF-A0A9P6B7X7-F1
#
_entry.id   AF-A0A9P6B7X7-F1
#
_cell.length_a   1.000
_cell.length_b   1.000
_cell.length_c   1.000
_cell.angle_alpha   90.00
_cell.angle_beta   90.00
_cell.angle_gamma   90.00
#
_symmetry.space_group_name_H-M   'P 1'
#
loop_
_entity.id
_entity.type
_entity.pdbx_description
1 polymer ?
#
loop_
_entity_poly.entity_id
_entity_poly.type
_entity_poly.pdbx_seq_one_letter_code
_entity_poly.pdbx_strand_id
1 'polypeptide(L)'
;PDSLPASHIYRPDGLLQANPTGKQHPISELIMVAKREWARKIERQSTSLSQAVREYQRRYKRLPPRGFDIWWKFIIDNNVPLPDEYDQILHDLEPFFGISPHDLQWLQARGSNDLGTFTLGIRNGRAFISKISMAEADLPWAERRAEERLELIQDVQEHLPDLNFTFSAHDAPVNFLPHDLK
;
A
#
# COMPACT_ATOMS: atom_id res chain seq x y z
N PRO A 1 12.14 19.34 -49.25
CA PRO A 1 11.33 19.58 -48.03
C PRO A 1 11.28 18.30 -47.20
N ASP A 2 12.29 18.13 -46.33
CA ASP A 2 12.40 16.96 -45.46
C ASP A 2 11.33 17.03 -44.39
N SER A 3 10.29 16.21 -44.53
CA SER A 3 9.30 16.00 -43.48
C SER A 3 10.01 15.51 -42.22
N LEU A 4 9.76 16.18 -41.08
CA LEU A 4 10.23 15.72 -39.78
C LEU A 4 9.88 14.22 -39.62
N PRO A 5 10.83 13.36 -39.23
CA PRO A 5 10.56 11.95 -39.05
C PRO A 5 9.51 11.76 -37.95
N ALA A 6 8.48 10.97 -38.23
CA ALA A 6 7.36 10.78 -37.32
C ALA A 6 7.80 10.08 -36.03
N SER A 7 7.43 10.65 -34.88
CA SER A 7 7.63 10.05 -33.55
C SER A 7 6.73 8.82 -33.35
N HIS A 8 6.94 8.08 -32.27
CA HIS A 8 5.98 7.07 -31.83
C HIS A 8 4.65 7.72 -31.41
N ILE A 9 3.58 6.93 -31.39
CA ILE A 9 2.22 7.40 -31.09
C ILE A 9 1.79 6.86 -29.74
N TYR A 10 1.46 7.75 -28.79
CA TYR A 10 0.83 7.36 -27.54
C TYR A 10 -0.68 7.24 -27.77
N ARG A 11 -1.22 6.07 -27.49
CA ARG A 11 -2.64 5.79 -27.59
C ARG A 11 -3.38 6.28 -26.34
N PRO A 12 -4.70 6.52 -26.42
CA PRO A 12 -5.52 6.90 -25.26
C PRO A 12 -5.54 5.87 -24.12
N ASP A 13 -5.27 4.59 -24.42
CA ASP A 13 -5.15 3.52 -23.43
C ASP A 13 -3.77 3.49 -22.72
N GLY A 14 -2.90 4.47 -23.01
CA GLY A 14 -1.57 4.59 -22.42
C GLY A 14 -0.50 3.72 -23.09
N LEU A 15 -0.87 2.93 -24.12
CA LEU A 15 0.11 2.11 -24.85
C LEU A 15 0.84 2.93 -25.92
N LEU A 16 2.14 2.65 -26.07
CA LEU A 16 2.94 3.22 -27.14
C LEU A 16 2.82 2.36 -28.39
N GLN A 17 2.31 2.93 -29.48
CA GLN A 17 2.39 2.34 -30.80
C GLN A 17 3.72 2.72 -31.45
N ALA A 18 4.59 1.72 -31.60
CA ALA A 18 5.88 1.88 -32.25
C ALA A 18 5.70 2.31 -33.71
N ASN A 19 6.44 3.34 -34.09
CA ASN A 19 6.57 3.75 -35.47
C ASN A 19 7.86 3.14 -36.06
N PRO A 20 7.78 2.20 -37.02
CA PRO A 20 8.95 1.54 -37.58
C PRO A 20 9.93 2.48 -38.29
N THR A 21 9.47 3.66 -38.73
CA THR A 21 10.32 4.67 -39.39
C THR A 21 10.78 5.77 -38.43
N GLY A 22 10.47 5.66 -37.14
CA GLY A 22 10.89 6.60 -36.11
C GLY A 22 12.41 6.60 -35.91
N LYS A 23 12.99 7.78 -35.67
CA LYS A 23 14.44 7.92 -35.41
C LYS A 23 14.88 7.35 -34.07
N GLN A 24 14.00 7.36 -33.07
CA GLN A 24 14.30 6.86 -31.72
C GLN A 24 13.71 5.46 -31.58
N HIS A 25 14.40 4.60 -30.81
CA HIS A 25 13.89 3.27 -30.50
C HIS A 25 12.75 3.36 -29.46
N PRO A 26 11.62 2.63 -29.61
CA PRO A 26 10.45 2.75 -28.72
C PRO A 26 10.78 2.59 -27.23
N ILE A 27 11.61 1.59 -26.90
CA ILE A 27 12.03 1.36 -25.52
C ILE A 27 12.82 2.54 -24.95
N SER A 28 13.70 3.16 -25.75
CA SER A 28 14.49 4.32 -25.30
C SER A 28 13.60 5.53 -25.01
N GLU A 29 12.55 5.72 -25.81
CA GLU A 29 11.56 6.78 -25.56
C GLU A 29 10.77 6.52 -24.27
N LEU A 30 10.29 5.28 -24.06
CA LEU A 30 9.60 4.89 -22.82
C LEU A 30 10.49 5.11 -21.58
N ILE A 31 11.77 4.73 -21.65
CA ILE A 31 12.73 4.95 -20.55
C ILE A 31 12.90 6.45 -20.28
N MET A 32 13.04 7.27 -21.33
CA MET A 32 13.19 8.72 -21.19
C MET A 32 11.94 9.35 -20.54
N VAL A 33 10.75 8.97 -20.98
CA VAL A 33 9.49 9.44 -20.39
C VAL A 33 9.39 8.99 -18.93
N ALA A 34 9.61 7.70 -18.63
CA ALA A 34 9.56 7.18 -17.27
C ALA A 34 10.54 7.90 -16.33
N LYS A 35 11.77 8.20 -16.78
CA LYS A 35 12.75 8.99 -16.00
C LYS A 35 12.24 10.40 -15.71
N ARG A 36 11.63 11.06 -16.69
CA ARG A 36 11.07 12.41 -16.51
C ARG A 36 9.88 12.40 -15.53
N GLU A 37 8.98 11.43 -15.66
CA GLU A 37 7.85 11.25 -14.75
C GLU A 37 8.32 10.94 -13.32
N TRP A 38 9.34 10.09 -13.18
CA TRP A 38 9.96 9.78 -11.91
C TRP A 38 10.60 11.02 -11.26
N ALA A 39 11.39 11.79 -12.00
CA ALA A 39 12.00 13.02 -11.49
C ALA A 39 10.94 14.02 -11.00
N ARG A 40 9.87 14.23 -11.79
CA ARG A 40 8.76 15.10 -11.38
C ARG A 40 8.04 14.56 -10.13
N LYS A 41 7.89 13.23 -10.02
CA LYS A 41 7.28 12.59 -8.85
C LYS A 41 8.12 12.85 -7.59
N ILE A 42 9.44 12.79 -7.67
CA ILE A 42 10.33 13.08 -6.55
C ILE A 42 10.30 14.57 -6.19
N GLU A 43 10.37 15.45 -7.19
CA GLU A 43 10.41 16.92 -6.98
C GLU A 43 9.17 17.46 -6.25
N ARG A 44 8.00 16.85 -6.47
CA ARG A 44 6.74 17.29 -5.85
C ARG A 44 6.52 16.77 -4.42
N GLN A 45 7.38 15.91 -3.89
CA GLN A 45 7.16 15.30 -2.58
C GLN A 45 7.23 16.35 -1.46
N SER A 46 6.43 16.16 -0.43
CA SER A 46 6.42 17.00 0.76
C SER A 46 7.78 16.96 1.47
N THR A 47 8.24 18.13 1.93
CA THR A 47 9.52 18.31 2.64
C THR A 47 9.33 18.71 4.10
N SER A 48 8.09 18.92 4.54
CA SER A 48 7.74 19.21 5.93
C SER A 48 6.40 18.62 6.29
N LEU A 49 6.18 18.37 7.59
CA LEU A 49 4.90 17.88 8.11
C LEU A 49 3.72 18.74 7.65
N SER A 50 3.87 20.07 7.65
CA SER A 50 2.81 20.97 7.20
C SER A 50 2.46 20.81 5.72
N GLN A 51 3.44 20.53 4.86
CA GLN A 51 3.22 20.24 3.45
C GLN A 51 2.52 18.90 3.28
N ALA A 52 2.98 17.86 3.98
CA ALA A 52 2.39 16.53 3.93
C ALA A 52 0.92 16.54 4.39
N VAL A 53 0.59 17.30 5.44
CA VAL A 53 -0.80 17.47 5.90
C VAL A 53 -1.66 18.13 4.82
N ARG A 54 -1.16 19.21 4.18
CA ARG A 54 -1.89 19.88 3.09
C ARG A 54 -2.06 18.96 1.88
N GLU A 55 -1.04 18.21 1.54
CA GLU A 55 -1.06 17.29 0.41
C GLU A 55 -2.01 16.11 0.66
N TYR A 56 -2.00 15.53 1.87
CA TYR A 56 -2.94 14.51 2.29
C TYR A 56 -4.40 14.99 2.17
N GLN A 57 -4.70 16.19 2.69
CA GLN A 57 -6.03 16.80 2.57
C GLN A 57 -6.41 17.06 1.10
N ARG A 58 -5.46 17.57 0.29
CA ARG A 58 -5.69 17.85 -1.13
C ARG A 58 -6.03 16.58 -1.90
N ARG A 59 -5.29 15.49 -1.67
CA ARG A 59 -5.45 14.19 -2.34
C ARG A 59 -6.70 13.46 -1.90
N TYR A 60 -6.85 13.28 -0.59
CA TYR A 60 -7.82 12.34 -0.04
C TYR A 60 -9.08 13.00 0.50
N LYS A 61 -9.15 14.33 0.49
CA LYS A 61 -10.28 15.12 1.00
C LYS A 61 -10.63 14.81 2.47
N ARG A 62 -9.62 14.41 3.24
CA ARG A 62 -9.75 14.00 4.65
C ARG A 62 -8.61 14.59 5.47
N LEU A 63 -8.84 14.74 6.77
CA LEU A 63 -7.76 15.05 7.70
C LEU A 63 -6.85 13.82 7.87
N PRO A 64 -5.53 14.02 8.04
CA PRO A 64 -4.62 12.92 8.37
C PRO A 64 -5.04 12.18 9.64
N PRO A 65 -4.75 10.87 9.76
CA PRO A 65 -5.10 10.08 10.94
C PRO A 65 -4.34 10.56 12.18
N ARG A 66 -4.78 10.10 13.36
CA ARG A 66 -4.03 10.31 14.61
C ARG A 66 -2.65 9.65 14.49
N GLY A 67 -1.61 10.31 14.99
CA GLY A 67 -0.21 9.84 14.90
C GLY A 67 0.48 10.15 13.57
N PHE A 68 -0.10 11.00 12.72
CA PHE A 68 0.52 11.40 11.45
C PHE A 68 1.88 12.11 11.63
N ASP A 69 2.08 12.81 12.73
CA ASP A 69 3.35 13.40 13.13
C ASP A 69 4.41 12.33 13.48
N ILE A 70 4.01 11.26 14.17
CA ILE A 70 4.87 10.10 14.47
C ILE A 70 5.27 9.40 13.16
N TRP A 71 4.31 9.17 12.27
CA TRP A 71 4.58 8.64 10.93
C TRP A 71 5.52 9.56 10.14
N TRP A 72 5.31 10.88 10.16
CA TRP A 72 6.20 11.82 9.49
C TRP A 72 7.62 11.78 10.03
N LYS A 73 7.78 11.67 11.37
CA LYS A 73 9.09 11.47 11.98
C LYS A 73 9.77 10.19 11.46
N PHE A 74 9.02 9.08 11.38
CA PHE A 74 9.53 7.83 10.82
C PHE A 74 10.02 7.98 9.37
N ILE A 75 9.26 8.69 8.53
CA ILE A 75 9.65 8.99 7.13
C ILE A 75 11.00 9.70 7.07
N ILE A 76 11.20 10.72 7.91
CA ILE A 76 12.43 11.51 7.96
C ILE A 76 13.60 10.65 8.47
N ASP A 77 13.41 9.96 9.60
CA ASP A 77 14.46 9.16 10.23
C ASP A 77 14.94 8.01 9.30
N ASN A 78 14.06 7.50 8.43
CA ASN A 78 14.36 6.41 7.50
C ASN A 78 14.64 6.85 6.05
N ASN A 79 14.71 8.16 5.78
CA ASN A 79 14.93 8.71 4.42
C ASN A 79 13.96 8.16 3.36
N VAL A 80 12.67 8.03 3.70
CA VAL A 80 11.68 7.51 2.77
C VAL A 80 11.46 8.52 1.62
N PRO A 81 11.70 8.13 0.35
CA PRO A 81 11.76 9.08 -0.76
C PRO A 81 10.40 9.56 -1.27
N LEU A 82 9.32 8.85 -0.94
CA LEU A 82 7.98 9.08 -1.48
C LEU A 82 6.94 9.20 -0.36
N PRO A 83 7.03 10.23 0.51
CA PRO A 83 6.11 10.40 1.62
C PRO A 83 4.64 10.57 1.22
N ASP A 84 4.35 11.05 0.01
CA ASP A 84 2.98 11.36 -0.42
C ASP A 84 2.36 10.28 -1.33
N GLU A 85 3.04 9.15 -1.54
CA GLU A 85 2.63 8.12 -2.50
C GLU A 85 2.03 6.86 -1.82
N TYR A 86 1.03 7.06 -0.95
CA TYR A 86 0.33 5.99 -0.23
C TYR A 86 -1.13 5.82 -0.66
N ASP A 87 -1.44 6.18 -1.92
CA ASP A 87 -2.81 6.18 -2.47
C ASP A 87 -3.47 4.79 -2.37
N GLN A 88 -2.69 3.72 -2.56
CA GLN A 88 -3.18 2.34 -2.46
C GLN A 88 -3.76 2.02 -1.08
N ILE A 89 -3.12 2.49 0.00
CA ILE A 89 -3.60 2.23 1.37
C ILE A 89 -4.99 2.84 1.54
N LEU A 90 -5.19 4.08 1.07
CA LEU A 90 -6.49 4.72 1.22
C LEU A 90 -7.56 4.09 0.34
N HIS A 91 -7.21 3.71 -0.89
CA HIS A 91 -8.12 2.99 -1.77
C HIS A 91 -8.57 1.65 -1.15
N ASP A 92 -7.64 0.90 -0.56
CA ASP A 92 -7.97 -0.37 0.10
C ASP A 92 -8.81 -0.17 1.37
N LEU A 93 -8.65 0.96 2.05
CA LEU A 93 -9.43 1.29 3.26
C LEU A 93 -10.78 1.95 2.97
N GLU A 94 -10.96 2.54 1.79
CA GLU A 94 -12.15 3.30 1.41
C GLU A 94 -13.47 2.54 1.61
N PRO A 95 -13.59 1.25 1.23
CA PRO A 95 -14.82 0.48 1.45
C PRO A 95 -15.23 0.36 2.93
N PHE A 96 -14.28 0.49 3.85
CA PHE A 96 -14.54 0.31 5.29
C PHE A 96 -14.94 1.62 5.98
N PHE A 97 -14.80 2.78 5.34
CA PHE A 97 -15.12 4.07 5.97
C PHE A 97 -16.61 4.29 6.27
N GLY A 98 -17.50 3.56 5.59
CA GLY A 98 -18.94 3.57 5.84
C GLY A 98 -19.41 2.56 6.90
N ILE A 99 -18.51 1.71 7.42
CA ILE A 99 -18.87 0.64 8.35
C ILE A 99 -18.64 1.10 9.79
N SER A 100 -19.55 0.75 10.70
CA SER A 100 -19.39 1.11 12.10
C SER A 100 -18.17 0.40 12.73
N PRO A 101 -17.45 1.03 13.68
CA PRO A 101 -16.32 0.38 14.35
C PRO A 101 -16.71 -0.94 15.04
N HIS A 102 -17.92 -1.03 15.59
CA HIS A 102 -18.43 -2.26 16.21
C HIS A 102 -18.52 -3.40 15.20
N ASP A 103 -19.07 -3.13 14.01
CA ASP A 103 -19.24 -4.16 12.98
C ASP A 103 -17.90 -4.59 12.40
N LEU A 104 -16.94 -3.66 12.24
CA LEU A 104 -15.57 -4.00 11.84
C LEU A 104 -14.89 -4.93 12.86
N GLN A 105 -15.02 -4.64 14.15
CA GLN A 105 -14.49 -5.50 15.21
C GLN A 105 -15.16 -6.88 15.21
N TRP A 106 -16.47 -6.92 15.01
CA TRP A 106 -17.21 -8.17 14.90
C TRP A 106 -16.76 -9.00 13.68
N LEU A 107 -16.61 -8.36 12.51
CA LEU A 107 -16.11 -9.00 11.29
C LEU A 107 -14.69 -9.53 11.47
N GLN A 108 -13.79 -8.74 12.08
CA GLN A 108 -12.43 -9.17 12.38
C GLN A 108 -12.42 -10.37 13.32
N ALA A 109 -13.20 -10.32 14.42
CA ALA A 109 -13.30 -11.42 15.36
C ALA A 109 -13.83 -12.69 14.70
N ARG A 110 -14.85 -12.58 13.83
CA ARG A 110 -15.37 -13.71 13.05
C ARG A 110 -14.31 -14.28 12.12
N GLY A 111 -13.70 -13.45 11.27
CA GLY A 111 -12.69 -13.87 10.28
C GLY A 111 -11.43 -14.47 10.90
N SER A 112 -11.08 -14.07 12.13
CA SER A 112 -9.96 -14.68 12.86
C SER A 112 -10.16 -16.16 13.22
N ASN A 113 -11.39 -16.67 13.10
CA ASN A 113 -11.72 -18.08 13.32
C ASN A 113 -11.76 -18.89 12.02
N ASP A 114 -11.65 -18.25 10.85
CA ASP A 114 -11.70 -18.96 9.58
C ASP A 114 -10.42 -19.78 9.39
N LEU A 115 -10.59 -21.00 8.88
CA LEU A 115 -9.46 -21.89 8.58
C LEU A 115 -8.59 -21.27 7.48
N GLY A 116 -7.27 -21.36 7.64
CA GLY A 116 -6.30 -20.75 6.73
C GLY A 116 -5.92 -19.31 7.11
N THR A 117 -6.15 -18.89 8.36
CA THR A 117 -5.81 -17.55 8.85
C THR A 117 -4.86 -17.58 10.04
N PHE A 118 -4.11 -16.51 10.22
CA PHE A 118 -3.39 -16.22 11.46
C PHE A 118 -3.66 -14.77 11.89
N THR A 119 -3.58 -14.50 13.19
CA THR A 119 -3.88 -13.19 13.76
C THR A 119 -2.72 -12.73 14.62
N LEU A 120 -2.26 -11.52 14.38
CA LEU A 120 -1.34 -10.79 15.24
C LEU A 120 -2.12 -9.86 16.16
N GLY A 121 -1.75 -9.81 17.43
CA GLY A 121 -2.29 -8.87 18.41
C GLY A 121 -1.24 -7.86 18.84
N ILE A 122 -1.66 -6.64 19.14
CA ILE A 122 -0.84 -5.64 19.82
C ILE A 122 -1.52 -5.28 21.13
N ARG A 123 -0.81 -5.41 22.25
CA ARG A 123 -1.31 -4.98 23.57
C ARG A 123 -0.22 -4.21 24.30
N ASN A 124 -0.54 -3.02 24.78
CA ASN A 124 0.37 -2.14 25.50
C ASN A 124 1.70 -1.94 24.74
N GLY A 125 1.62 -1.66 23.44
CA GLY A 125 2.79 -1.43 22.59
C GLY A 125 3.65 -2.68 22.33
N ARG A 126 3.16 -3.88 22.59
CA ARG A 126 3.86 -5.14 22.27
C ARG A 126 3.06 -6.00 21.31
N ALA A 127 3.65 -6.34 20.19
CA ALA A 127 3.08 -7.23 19.19
C ALA A 127 3.36 -8.71 19.53
N PHE A 128 2.40 -9.60 19.24
CA PHE A 128 2.52 -11.05 19.44
C PHE A 128 1.61 -11.82 18.48
N ILE A 129 1.91 -13.09 18.25
CA ILE A 129 1.02 -14.01 17.52
C ILE A 129 -0.13 -14.38 18.46
N SER A 130 -1.34 -13.91 18.13
CA SER A 130 -2.52 -14.13 18.96
C SER A 130 -3.20 -15.46 18.67
N LYS A 131 -3.23 -15.89 17.41
CA LYS A 131 -3.96 -17.09 16.96
C LYS A 131 -3.46 -17.57 15.61
N ILE A 132 -3.41 -18.89 15.42
CA ILE A 132 -3.21 -19.53 14.12
C ILE A 132 -4.35 -20.55 13.96
N SER A 133 -5.11 -20.43 12.87
CA SER A 133 -6.26 -21.29 12.57
C SER A 133 -5.95 -22.08 11.32
N MET A 134 -5.28 -23.22 11.46
CA MET A 134 -4.88 -24.03 10.32
C MET A 134 -4.83 -25.52 10.68
N ALA A 135 -4.84 -26.37 9.64
CA ALA A 135 -4.64 -27.79 9.80
C ALA A 135 -3.24 -28.09 10.35
N GLU A 136 -3.11 -29.15 11.15
CA GLU A 136 -1.87 -29.53 11.83
C GLU A 136 -0.70 -29.72 10.85
N ALA A 137 -0.96 -30.34 9.71
CA ALA A 137 0.04 -30.58 8.67
C ALA A 137 0.66 -29.30 8.11
N ASP A 138 -0.10 -28.20 8.12
CA ASP A 138 0.35 -26.93 7.59
C ASP A 138 0.96 -26.05 8.69
N LEU A 139 0.71 -26.30 9.99
CA LEU A 139 1.03 -25.36 11.09
C LEU A 139 2.42 -24.71 11.01
N PRO A 140 3.51 -25.46 10.74
CA PRO A 140 4.85 -24.88 10.63
C PRO A 140 4.96 -23.77 9.57
N TRP A 141 4.19 -23.87 8.49
CA TRP A 141 4.16 -22.86 7.43
C TRP A 141 3.46 -21.57 7.86
N ALA A 142 2.31 -21.65 8.53
CA ALA A 142 1.65 -20.44 9.01
C ALA A 142 2.38 -19.81 10.20
N GLU A 143 3.02 -20.61 11.06
CA GLU A 143 3.87 -20.09 12.13
C GLU A 143 4.97 -19.21 11.54
N ARG A 144 5.71 -19.73 10.55
CA ARG A 144 6.73 -18.96 9.84
C ARG A 144 6.16 -17.66 9.25
N ARG A 145 5.00 -17.72 8.58
CA ARG A 145 4.37 -16.51 8.01
C ARG A 145 3.95 -15.51 9.07
N ALA A 146 3.44 -15.99 10.21
CA ALA A 146 3.06 -15.14 11.32
C ALA A 146 4.29 -14.48 11.96
N GLU A 147 5.40 -15.20 12.09
CA GLU A 147 6.69 -14.69 12.56
C GLU A 147 7.25 -13.61 11.64
N GLU A 148 7.34 -13.89 10.33
CA GLU A 148 7.81 -12.92 9.33
C GLU A 148 6.95 -11.64 9.31
N ARG A 149 5.63 -11.76 9.52
CA ARG A 149 4.75 -10.59 9.68
C ARG A 149 4.94 -9.88 11.02
N LEU A 150 5.17 -10.61 12.10
CA LEU A 150 5.40 -10.04 13.41
C LEU A 150 6.68 -9.20 13.40
N GLU A 151 7.76 -9.70 12.81
CA GLU A 151 9.03 -8.98 12.67
C GLU A 151 8.85 -7.60 12.01
N LEU A 152 8.03 -7.50 10.96
CA LEU A 152 7.76 -6.23 10.28
C LEU A 152 7.09 -5.18 11.18
N ILE A 153 6.31 -5.62 12.16
CA ILE A 153 5.56 -4.72 13.06
C ILE A 153 6.42 -4.30 14.26
N GLN A 154 7.46 -5.08 14.61
CA GLN A 154 8.25 -4.86 15.83
C GLN A 154 8.90 -3.48 15.89
N ASP A 155 9.31 -2.91 14.75
CA ASP A 155 9.96 -1.59 14.71
C ASP A 155 9.01 -0.42 15.01
N VAL A 156 7.70 -0.64 14.87
CA VAL A 156 6.67 0.40 15.04
C VAL A 156 5.65 0.08 16.12
N GLN A 157 5.74 -1.09 16.77
CA GLN A 157 4.74 -1.62 17.70
C GLN A 157 4.40 -0.68 18.87
N GLU A 158 5.37 0.09 19.36
CA GLU A 158 5.18 1.02 20.48
C GLU A 158 4.28 2.21 20.13
N HIS A 159 4.14 2.51 18.83
CA HIS A 159 3.31 3.60 18.32
C HIS A 159 1.91 3.16 17.91
N LEU A 160 1.63 1.85 17.94
CA LEU A 160 0.35 1.29 17.52
C LEU A 160 -0.59 1.14 18.72
N PRO A 161 -1.90 1.41 18.54
CA PRO A 161 -2.88 1.17 19.60
C PRO A 161 -3.09 -0.33 19.83
N ASP A 162 -3.89 -0.68 20.83
CA ASP A 162 -4.31 -2.07 21.03
C ASP A 162 -5.25 -2.51 19.89
N LEU A 163 -4.80 -3.44 19.04
CA LEU A 163 -5.63 -4.01 17.97
C LEU A 163 -5.24 -5.44 17.59
N ASN A 164 -6.04 -6.04 16.70
CA ASN A 164 -5.80 -7.34 16.10
C ASN A 164 -5.76 -7.21 14.56
N PHE A 165 -4.78 -7.87 13.94
CA PHE A 165 -4.65 -7.98 12.49
C PHE A 165 -4.77 -9.43 12.08
N THR A 166 -5.79 -9.76 11.29
CA THR A 166 -5.97 -11.12 10.75
C THR A 166 -5.51 -11.17 9.30
N PHE A 167 -4.66 -12.14 9.00
CA PHE A 167 -4.09 -12.37 7.69
C PHE A 167 -4.53 -13.74 7.17
N SER A 168 -4.65 -13.85 5.85
CA SER A 168 -4.65 -15.15 5.17
C SER A 168 -3.25 -15.77 5.28
N ALA A 169 -3.18 -17.05 5.61
CA ALA A 169 -1.97 -17.87 5.53
C ALA A 169 -1.71 -18.39 4.12
N HIS A 170 -2.67 -18.22 3.19
CA HIS A 170 -2.58 -18.67 1.80
C HIS A 170 -2.07 -17.57 0.86
N ASP A 171 -1.62 -18.00 -0.33
CA ASP A 171 -1.10 -17.10 -1.36
C ASP A 171 -2.22 -16.36 -2.12
N ALA A 172 -3.43 -16.94 -2.16
CA ALA A 172 -4.58 -16.34 -2.80
C ALA A 172 -5.33 -15.39 -1.85
N PRO A 173 -5.94 -14.30 -2.36
CA PRO A 173 -6.81 -13.45 -1.56
C PRO A 173 -8.04 -14.24 -1.09
N VAL A 174 -8.43 -14.02 0.16
CA VAL A 174 -9.59 -14.69 0.79
C VAL A 174 -10.89 -13.90 0.62
N ASN A 175 -10.79 -12.59 0.38
CA ASN A 175 -11.93 -11.72 0.14
C ASN A 175 -12.03 -11.38 -1.35
N PHE A 176 -13.05 -11.92 -2.01
CA PHE A 176 -13.42 -11.56 -3.38
C PHE A 176 -14.27 -10.29 -3.35
N LEU A 177 -13.64 -9.11 -3.22
CA LEU A 177 -14.31 -7.88 -3.63
C LEU A 177 -14.20 -7.79 -5.16
N PRO A 178 -15.33 -7.80 -5.90
CA PRO A 178 -15.34 -7.59 -7.35
C PRO A 178 -14.60 -6.30 -7.72
N HIS A 179 -13.89 -6.31 -8.86
CA HIS A 179 -13.20 -5.12 -9.36
C HIS A 179 -14.15 -3.93 -9.56
N ASP A 180 -15.43 -4.20 -9.89
CA ASP A 180 -16.46 -3.20 -10.14
C ASP A 180 -16.96 -2.47 -8.87
N LEU A 181 -16.55 -2.94 -7.69
CA LEU A 181 -16.79 -2.28 -6.39
C LEU A 181 -15.54 -1.56 -5.86
N LYS A 182 -14.46 -1.49 -6.67
CA LYS A 182 -13.25 -0.71 -6.39
C LYS A 182 -13.32 0.66 -7.06
#